data_AF-A0A2W5VMP5-F1
#
_entry.id   AF-A0A2W5VMP5-F1
#
_cell.length_a   1.000
_cell.length_b   1.000
_cell.length_c   1.000
_cell.angle_alpha   90.00
_cell.angle_beta   90.00
_cell.angle_gamma   90.00
#
_symmetry.space_group_name_H-M   'P 1'
#
loop_
_entity.id
_entity.type
_entity.pdbx_description
1 polymer ?
#
loop_
_entity_poly.entity_id
_entity_poly.type
_entity_poly.pdbx_seq_one_letter_code
_entity_poly.pdbx_strand_id
1 'polypeptide(L)'
;MNGETRKIMRLGLIVGLAAGASACANPFKTAPVDPSSPVAAAAASAAKTKGARLKLSEIPVIPSDIPSADQIRSAVAQQQAAGAALERATAPSTWELKDSESYAAKARRDVTPPAFEAPTDTDRANTEAFARAARGRASAPPSQPQ
;
A
#
# COMPACT_ATOMS: atom_id res chain seq x y z
N MET A 1 57.46 -37.47 -16.58
CA MET A 1 56.00 -37.36 -16.83
C MET A 1 55.74 -37.74 -18.28
N ASN A 2 55.10 -38.89 -18.49
CA ASN A 2 55.06 -39.59 -19.77
C ASN A 2 54.04 -38.97 -20.73
N GLY A 3 54.27 -39.11 -22.04
CA GLY A 3 53.48 -38.46 -23.09
C GLY A 3 51.99 -38.80 -23.09
N GLU A 4 51.58 -39.93 -22.49
CA GLU A 4 50.18 -40.32 -22.35
C GLU A 4 49.39 -39.45 -21.37
N THR A 5 49.99 -39.09 -20.23
CA THR A 5 49.33 -38.24 -19.22
C THR A 5 49.02 -36.85 -19.79
N ARG A 6 49.88 -36.37 -20.70
CA ARG A 6 49.72 -35.09 -21.40
C ARG A 6 48.62 -35.14 -22.47
N LYS A 7 48.32 -36.31 -23.06
CA LYS A 7 47.22 -36.49 -24.03
C LYS A 7 45.86 -36.56 -23.34
N ILE A 8 45.76 -37.27 -22.21
CA ILE A 8 44.53 -37.37 -21.43
C ILE A 8 44.14 -36.01 -20.85
N MET A 9 45.11 -35.26 -20.33
CA MET A 9 44.88 -33.90 -19.81
C MET A 9 44.43 -32.92 -20.91
N ARG A 10 44.98 -33.05 -22.14
CA ARG A 10 44.55 -32.24 -23.29
C ARG A 10 43.16 -32.62 -23.78
N LEU A 11 42.80 -33.91 -23.80
CA LEU A 11 41.45 -34.34 -24.18
C LEU A 11 40.40 -33.86 -23.16
N GLY A 12 40.71 -33.99 -21.87
CA GLY A 12 39.83 -33.51 -20.80
C GLY A 12 39.62 -32.00 -20.82
N LEU A 13 40.68 -31.23 -21.14
CA LEU A 13 40.59 -29.78 -21.32
C LEU A 13 39.70 -29.41 -22.51
N ILE A 14 39.82 -30.10 -23.65
CA ILE A 14 39.04 -29.80 -24.86
C ILE A 14 37.55 -30.16 -24.66
N VAL A 15 37.27 -31.31 -24.04
CA VAL A 15 35.88 -31.73 -23.75
C VAL A 15 35.24 -30.84 -22.67
N GLY A 16 35.99 -30.44 -21.65
CA GLY A 16 35.54 -29.51 -20.61
C GLY A 16 35.26 -28.11 -21.16
N LEU A 17 36.08 -27.61 -22.09
CA LEU A 17 35.88 -26.31 -22.74
C LEU A 17 34.67 -26.33 -23.69
N ALA A 18 34.44 -27.43 -24.40
CA ALA A 18 33.29 -27.59 -25.30
C ALA A 18 31.95 -27.69 -24.53
N ALA A 19 31.94 -28.30 -23.33
CA ALA A 19 30.78 -28.33 -22.46
C ALA A 19 30.49 -26.98 -21.78
N GLY A 20 31.54 -26.18 -21.50
CA GLY A 20 31.38 -24.82 -20.98
C GLY A 20 30.91 -23.80 -22.03
N ALA A 21 31.28 -24.00 -23.29
CA ALA A 21 30.90 -23.12 -24.39
C ALA A 21 29.42 -23.26 -24.82
N SER A 22 28.78 -24.40 -24.55
CA SER A 22 27.34 -24.59 -24.84
C SER A 22 26.41 -23.99 -23.76
N ALA A 23 26.96 -23.62 -22.59
CA ALA A 23 26.23 -22.91 -21.53
C ALA A 23 26.15 -21.39 -21.77
N CYS A 24 26.98 -20.83 -22.66
CA CYS A 24 26.75 -19.52 -23.27
C CYS A 24 25.67 -19.65 -24.35
N ALA A 25 24.50 -20.12 -23.92
CA ALA A 25 23.29 -20.16 -24.71
C ALA A 25 22.95 -18.72 -25.12
N ASN A 26 23.23 -18.43 -26.39
CA ASN A 26 22.68 -17.37 -27.22
C ASN A 26 21.96 -16.26 -26.43
N PRO A 27 22.59 -15.09 -26.16
CA PRO A 27 22.02 -14.02 -25.34
C PRO A 27 20.76 -13.39 -25.96
N PHE A 28 20.40 -13.82 -27.17
CA PHE A 28 19.19 -13.45 -27.89
C PHE A 28 18.06 -14.48 -27.76
N LYS A 29 18.20 -15.51 -26.91
CA LYS A 29 17.08 -16.40 -26.58
C LYS A 29 16.05 -15.65 -25.73
N THR A 30 14.83 -15.57 -26.25
CA THR A 30 13.68 -15.03 -25.53
C THR A 30 13.43 -15.84 -24.27
N ALA A 31 13.35 -15.18 -23.11
CA ALA A 31 13.01 -15.82 -21.85
C ALA A 31 11.57 -16.40 -21.91
N PRO A 32 11.33 -17.59 -21.32
CA PRO A 32 9.98 -18.13 -21.25
C PRO A 32 9.08 -17.24 -20.38
N VAL A 33 7.84 -17.03 -20.81
CA VAL A 33 6.81 -16.32 -20.03
C VAL A 33 6.28 -17.26 -18.95
N ASP A 34 6.26 -16.80 -17.70
CA ASP A 34 5.70 -17.56 -16.58
C ASP A 34 4.18 -17.78 -16.74
N PRO A 35 3.70 -19.03 -16.81
CA PRO A 35 2.28 -19.33 -17.02
C PRO A 35 1.38 -18.96 -15.82
N SER A 36 1.94 -18.74 -14.63
CA SER A 36 1.18 -18.29 -13.45
C SER A 36 0.90 -16.78 -13.45
N SER A 37 1.52 -16.04 -14.37
CA SER A 37 1.35 -14.59 -14.46
C SER A 37 -0.01 -14.21 -15.06
N PRO A 38 -0.76 -13.26 -14.45
CA PRO A 38 -2.03 -12.78 -15.01
C PRO A 38 -1.87 -12.08 -16.36
N VAL A 39 -0.65 -11.68 -16.72
CA VAL A 39 -0.32 -11.04 -18.01
C VAL A 39 0.33 -12.00 -19.01
N ALA A 40 0.41 -13.31 -18.71
CA ALA A 40 1.13 -14.27 -19.55
C ALA A 40 0.63 -14.30 -21.00
N ALA A 41 -0.70 -14.31 -21.19
CA ALA A 41 -1.31 -14.29 -22.53
C ALA A 41 -1.01 -12.98 -23.29
N ALA A 42 -1.03 -11.84 -22.59
CA ALA A 42 -0.74 -10.53 -23.17
C ALA A 42 0.76 -10.35 -23.50
N ALA A 43 1.64 -10.83 -22.63
CA ALA A 43 3.08 -10.81 -22.87
C ALA A 43 3.46 -11.74 -24.04
N ALA A 44 2.85 -12.93 -24.11
CA ALA A 44 3.07 -13.86 -25.22
C ALA A 44 2.53 -13.34 -26.56
N SER A 45 1.42 -12.58 -26.56
CA SER A 45 0.89 -11.96 -27.77
C SER A 45 1.75 -10.75 -28.21
N ALA A 46 2.15 -9.89 -27.27
CA ALA A 46 3.02 -8.75 -27.52
C ALA A 46 4.44 -9.16 -27.99
N ALA A 47 4.97 -10.27 -27.48
CA ALA A 47 6.28 -10.79 -27.92
C ALA A 47 6.26 -11.32 -29.37
N LYS A 48 5.10 -11.78 -29.86
CA LYS A 48 4.92 -12.26 -31.23
C LYS A 48 4.70 -11.12 -32.22
N THR A 49 4.19 -9.97 -31.77
CA THR A 49 3.94 -8.81 -32.61
C THR A 49 5.17 -7.92 -32.66
N LYS A 50 5.79 -7.83 -33.84
CA LYS A 50 6.88 -6.88 -34.05
C LYS A 50 6.28 -5.48 -34.12
N GLY A 51 6.42 -4.72 -33.03
CA GLY A 51 6.00 -3.31 -32.99
C GLY A 51 6.67 -2.47 -34.06
N ALA A 52 6.05 -1.34 -34.43
CA ALA A 52 6.65 -0.37 -35.31
C ALA A 52 7.99 0.10 -34.71
N ARG A 53 9.09 -0.10 -35.45
CA ARG A 53 10.40 0.38 -35.02
C ARG A 53 10.43 1.88 -35.24
N LEU A 54 10.48 2.63 -34.15
CA LEU A 54 10.59 4.06 -34.24
C LEU A 54 11.90 4.44 -34.94
N LYS A 55 11.82 5.38 -35.87
CA LYS A 55 13.00 5.94 -36.53
C LYS A 55 13.54 7.09 -35.69
N LEU A 56 14.84 7.38 -35.83
CA LEU A 56 15.43 8.58 -35.23
C LEU A 56 14.76 9.88 -35.74
N SER A 57 14.17 9.84 -36.93
CA SER A 57 13.38 10.96 -37.49
C SER A 57 12.02 11.16 -36.81
N GLU A 58 11.54 10.18 -36.03
CA GLU A 58 10.28 10.24 -35.29
C GLU A 58 10.49 10.72 -33.85
N ILE A 59 11.75 11.02 -33.47
CA ILE A 59 12.04 11.70 -32.21
C ILE A 59 11.40 13.10 -32.30
N PRO A 60 10.48 13.44 -31.38
CA PRO A 60 9.87 14.76 -31.36
C PRO A 60 10.95 15.83 -31.18
N VAL A 61 10.73 16.98 -31.82
CA VAL A 61 11.61 18.14 -31.67
C VAL A 61 11.66 18.55 -30.20
N ILE A 62 12.84 18.96 -29.73
CA ILE A 62 13.00 19.48 -28.37
C ILE A 62 12.02 20.64 -28.18
N PRO A 63 11.17 20.61 -27.14
CA PRO A 63 10.25 21.70 -26.86
C PRO A 63 11.03 23.02 -26.71
N SER A 64 10.58 24.05 -27.41
CA SER A 64 11.20 25.39 -27.35
C SER A 64 10.57 26.28 -26.28
N ASP A 65 9.46 25.84 -25.69
CA ASP A 65 8.65 26.51 -24.67
C ASP A 65 9.13 26.18 -23.24
N ILE A 66 10.44 26.12 -23.04
CA ILE A 66 11.02 25.88 -21.73
C ILE A 66 11.04 27.21 -20.95
N PRO A 67 10.53 27.25 -19.71
CA PRO A 67 10.59 28.46 -18.89
C PRO A 67 12.02 28.97 -18.71
N SER A 68 12.19 30.29 -18.81
CA SER A 68 13.47 30.92 -18.50
C SER A 68 13.80 30.80 -17.00
N ALA A 69 15.08 30.95 -16.65
CA ALA A 69 15.52 30.92 -15.26
C ALA A 69 14.78 31.97 -14.39
N ASP A 70 14.47 33.14 -14.95
CA ASP A 70 13.73 34.19 -14.26
C ASP A 70 12.25 33.82 -14.07
N GLN A 71 11.63 33.17 -15.07
CA GLN A 71 10.27 32.64 -14.94
C GLN A 71 10.19 31.60 -13.83
N ILE A 72 11.16 30.67 -13.77
CA ILE A 72 11.24 29.66 -12.70
C ILE A 72 11.43 30.33 -11.35
N ARG A 73 12.33 31.32 -11.24
CA ARG A 73 12.56 32.06 -9.99
C ARG A 73 11.28 32.75 -9.51
N SER A 74 10.56 33.40 -10.42
CA SER A 74 9.31 34.08 -10.11
C SER A 74 8.22 33.10 -9.63
N ALA A 75 8.08 31.94 -10.30
CA ALA A 75 7.14 30.90 -9.90
C ALA A 75 7.47 30.32 -8.52
N VAL A 76 8.75 30.08 -8.21
CA VAL A 76 9.19 29.61 -6.88
C VAL A 76 8.89 30.66 -5.81
N ALA A 77 9.18 31.93 -6.07
CA ALA A 77 8.88 33.01 -5.13
C ALA A 77 7.37 33.14 -4.85
N GLN A 78 6.54 33.03 -5.89
CA GLN A 78 5.08 33.02 -5.74
C GLN A 78 4.60 31.81 -4.95
N GLN A 79 5.14 30.63 -5.23
CA GLN A 79 4.78 29.40 -4.52
C GLN A 79 5.13 29.49 -3.02
N GLN A 80 6.30 30.04 -2.69
CA GLN A 80 6.71 30.25 -1.30
C GLN A 80 5.78 31.25 -0.59
N ALA A 81 5.43 32.36 -1.25
CA ALA A 81 4.49 33.33 -0.71
C ALA A 81 3.09 32.73 -0.48
N ALA A 82 2.60 31.92 -1.43
CA ALA A 82 1.34 31.20 -1.30
C ALA A 82 1.36 30.18 -0.16
N GLY A 83 2.46 29.42 -0.01
CA GLY A 83 2.67 28.49 1.10
C GLY A 83 2.63 29.20 2.45
N ALA A 84 3.38 30.29 2.60
CA ALA A 84 3.37 31.08 3.84
C ALA A 84 1.98 31.70 4.13
N ALA A 85 1.21 32.04 3.10
CA ALA A 85 -0.16 32.50 3.27
C ALA A 85 -1.09 31.38 3.73
N LEU A 86 -0.96 30.18 3.15
CA LEU A 86 -1.72 29.01 3.56
C LEU A 86 -1.44 28.62 5.00
N GLU A 87 -0.17 28.55 5.40
CA GLU A 87 0.24 28.24 6.78
C GLU A 87 -0.39 29.21 7.79
N ARG A 88 -0.41 30.52 7.47
CA ARG A 88 -1.09 31.53 8.30
C ARG A 88 -2.60 31.33 8.35
N ALA A 89 -3.22 31.00 7.21
CA ALA A 89 -4.66 30.78 7.13
C ALA A 89 -5.10 29.49 7.85
N THR A 90 -4.24 28.47 7.88
CA THR A 90 -4.50 27.18 8.54
C THR A 90 -3.87 27.07 9.91
N ALA A 91 -3.36 28.17 10.47
CA ALA A 91 -2.79 28.16 11.81
C ALA A 91 -3.84 27.64 12.81
N PRO A 92 -3.48 26.82 13.81
CA PRO A 92 -4.46 26.26 14.75
C PRO A 92 -5.35 27.29 15.45
N SER A 93 -4.87 28.54 15.57
CA SER A 93 -5.59 29.68 16.14
C SER A 93 -6.65 30.31 15.21
N THR A 94 -6.74 29.93 13.92
CA THR A 94 -7.75 30.46 12.98
C THR A 94 -9.03 29.64 12.97
N TRP A 95 -9.00 28.41 13.49
CA TRP A 95 -10.15 27.51 13.57
C TRP A 95 -10.64 27.42 15.01
N GLU A 96 -11.38 28.43 15.45
CA GLU A 96 -12.10 28.36 16.72
C GLU A 96 -13.50 27.77 16.51
N LEU A 97 -13.84 26.74 17.31
CA LEU A 97 -15.20 26.23 17.42
C LEU A 97 -16.05 27.24 18.20
N LYS A 98 -16.61 28.22 17.50
CA LYS A 98 -17.54 29.19 18.08
C LYS A 98 -18.90 28.53 18.33
N ASP A 99 -19.59 29.00 19.36
CA ASP A 99 -20.96 28.61 19.69
C ASP A 99 -21.16 27.12 20.00
N SER A 100 -20.10 26.42 20.40
CA SER A 100 -20.15 25.00 20.79
C SER A 100 -21.14 24.74 21.93
N GLU A 101 -21.17 25.61 22.95
CA GLU A 101 -22.14 25.49 24.05
C GLU A 101 -23.57 25.83 23.60
N SER A 102 -23.76 26.82 22.72
CA SER A 102 -25.09 27.14 22.18
C SER A 102 -25.62 26.02 21.29
N TYR A 103 -24.76 25.40 20.48
CA TYR A 103 -25.08 24.20 19.71
C TYR A 103 -25.41 23.01 20.61
N ALA A 104 -24.60 22.75 21.65
CA ALA A 104 -24.84 21.68 22.61
C ALA A 104 -26.15 21.91 23.39
N ALA A 105 -26.43 23.14 23.83
CA ALA A 105 -27.67 23.52 24.50
C ALA A 105 -28.88 23.40 23.57
N LYS A 106 -28.72 23.66 22.27
CA LYS A 106 -29.76 23.39 21.27
C LYS A 106 -29.98 21.89 21.10
N ALA A 107 -28.92 21.11 20.90
CA ALA A 107 -29.01 19.66 20.77
C ALA A 107 -29.66 19.00 22.01
N ARG A 108 -29.33 19.44 23.22
CA ARG A 108 -29.97 18.97 24.48
C ARG A 108 -31.45 19.34 24.58
N ARG A 109 -31.89 20.43 23.94
CA ARG A 109 -33.31 20.84 23.88
C ARG A 109 -34.08 20.08 22.80
N ASP A 110 -33.44 19.87 21.65
CA ASP A 110 -34.04 19.19 20.49
C ASP A 110 -34.17 17.68 20.74
N VAL A 111 -33.29 17.10 21.56
CA VAL A 111 -33.45 15.76 22.10
C VAL A 111 -34.41 15.85 23.29
N THR A 112 -35.67 15.49 23.08
CA THR A 112 -36.53 15.00 24.16
C THR A 112 -36.05 13.58 24.46
N PRO A 113 -35.26 13.33 25.52
CA PRO A 113 -34.99 11.95 25.90
C PRO A 113 -36.34 11.27 26.13
N PRO A 114 -36.55 10.04 25.61
CA PRO A 114 -37.77 9.30 25.91
C PRO A 114 -37.94 9.30 27.42
N ALA A 115 -39.16 9.54 27.89
CA ALA A 115 -39.44 9.48 29.31
C ALA A 115 -38.92 8.15 29.83
N PHE A 116 -37.89 8.19 30.67
CA PHE A 116 -37.49 7.02 31.43
C PHE A 116 -38.67 6.75 32.36
N GLU A 117 -39.58 5.88 31.92
CA GLU A 117 -40.64 5.41 32.81
C GLU A 117 -39.97 4.82 34.05
N ALA A 118 -40.48 5.19 35.22
CA ALA A 118 -39.99 4.62 36.46
C ALA A 118 -40.11 3.09 36.35
N PRO A 119 -39.05 2.33 36.71
CA PRO A 119 -39.08 0.88 36.60
C PRO A 119 -40.35 0.32 37.24
N THR A 120 -41.11 -0.44 36.47
CA THR A 120 -42.35 -1.06 36.96
C THR A 120 -42.01 -2.15 37.98
N ASP A 121 -43.01 -2.59 38.77
CA ASP A 121 -42.83 -3.73 39.66
C ASP A 121 -42.44 -5.01 38.91
N THR A 122 -42.89 -5.13 37.66
CA THR A 122 -42.47 -6.20 36.75
C THR A 122 -40.98 -6.09 36.39
N ASP A 123 -40.47 -4.89 36.13
CA ASP A 123 -39.04 -4.68 35.84
C ASP A 123 -38.15 -4.99 37.05
N ARG A 124 -38.64 -4.66 38.25
CA ARG A 124 -37.98 -5.01 39.51
C ARG A 124 -37.94 -6.53 39.70
N ALA A 125 -39.07 -7.21 39.50
CA ALA A 125 -39.14 -8.66 39.58
C ALA A 125 -38.23 -9.36 38.55
N ASN A 126 -38.18 -8.85 37.32
CA ASN A 126 -37.29 -9.34 36.27
C ASN A 126 -35.82 -9.15 36.63
N THR A 127 -35.46 -8.00 37.20
CA THR A 127 -34.10 -7.71 37.67
C THR A 127 -33.70 -8.64 38.81
N GLU A 128 -34.60 -8.88 39.77
CA GLU A 128 -34.36 -9.81 40.88
C GLU A 128 -34.26 -11.26 40.42
N ALA A 129 -35.09 -11.68 39.45
CA ALA A 129 -35.03 -13.01 38.85
C ALA A 129 -33.72 -13.21 38.09
N PHE A 130 -33.28 -12.21 37.31
CA PHE A 130 -31.99 -12.22 36.65
C PHE A 130 -30.84 -12.30 37.65
N ALA A 131 -30.86 -11.50 38.72
CA ALA A 131 -29.86 -11.53 39.77
C ALA A 131 -29.82 -12.89 40.49
N ARG A 132 -30.98 -13.51 40.73
CA ARG A 132 -31.07 -14.86 41.31
C ARG A 132 -30.50 -15.92 40.37
N ALA A 133 -30.81 -15.84 39.07
CA ALA A 133 -30.26 -16.74 38.06
C ALA A 133 -28.74 -16.55 37.87
N ALA A 134 -28.23 -15.32 37.96
CA ALA A 134 -26.80 -15.03 37.94
C ALA A 134 -26.08 -15.61 39.17
N ARG A 135 -26.65 -15.42 40.36
CA ARG A 135 -26.13 -16.03 41.60
C ARG A 135 -26.17 -17.56 41.57
N GLY A 136 -27.24 -18.16 41.04
CA GLY A 136 -27.36 -19.61 40.90
C GLY A 136 -26.38 -20.22 39.88
N ARG A 137 -25.92 -19.43 38.89
CA ARG A 137 -24.90 -19.83 37.91
C ARG A 137 -23.47 -19.53 38.37
N ALA A 138 -23.30 -18.68 39.38
CA ALA A 138 -21.99 -18.40 39.95
C ALA A 138 -21.55 -19.61 40.79
N SER A 139 -20.72 -20.48 40.22
CA SER A 139 -19.99 -21.49 40.98
C SER A 139 -19.01 -20.79 41.91
N ALA A 140 -19.05 -21.07 43.21
CA ALA A 140 -18.04 -20.58 44.14
C ALA A 140 -16.65 -21.04 43.64
N PRO A 141 -15.61 -20.19 43.67
CA PRO A 141 -14.27 -20.62 43.31
C PRO A 141 -13.87 -21.78 44.23
N PRO A 142 -13.26 -22.86 43.69
CA PRO A 142 -12.89 -24.01 44.51
C PRO A 142 -11.96 -23.55 45.63
N SER A 143 -12.37 -23.77 46.88
CA SER A 143 -11.49 -23.64 48.03
C SER A 143 -10.39 -24.69 47.86
N GLN A 144 -9.15 -24.24 47.64
CA GLN A 144 -8.02 -25.12 47.37
C GLN A 144 -7.86 -26.22 48.44
N PRO A 145 -7.44 -27.43 48.05
CA PRO A 145 -7.22 -28.54 48.96
C PRO A 145 -5.93 -28.37 49.79
N GLN A 146 -5.97 -28.82 51.05
CA GLN A 146 -4.85 -29.56 51.64
C GLN A 146 -5.20 -31.03 51.62
#